data_AF-A0A8B6EL08-F1
#
_entry.id   AF-A0A8B6EL08-F1
#
_cell.length_a   1.000
_cell.length_b   1.000
_cell.length_c   1.000
_cell.angle_alpha   90.00
_cell.angle_beta   90.00
_cell.angle_gamma   90.00
#
_symmetry.space_group_name_H-M   'P 1'
#
loop_
_entity.id
_entity.type
_entity.pdbx_description
1 polymer ?
#
loop_
_entity_poly.entity_id
_entity_poly.type
_entity_poly.pdbx_seq_one_letter_code
_entity_poly.pdbx_strand_id
1 'polypeptide(L)'
;MGEPIDLVQRDPNAINAHLGSLFFNDVIAEPDGIHSIDCVWKLSWKCFELWKKLCYVIMTACCGLCIAAEWGCEFAYIAFCHIWCITPSLKVLEINCGVCQKIYATLVNCCMVPCCEACGAIFNAFRK
;
A
#
# COMPACT_ATOMS: atom_id res chain seq x y z
N MET A 1 -7.23 -17.69 15.13
CA MET A 1 -6.46 -18.78 14.50
C MET A 1 -6.37 -18.41 13.03
N GLY A 2 -5.20 -18.04 12.53
CA GLY A 2 -5.05 -17.59 11.13
C GLY A 2 -5.40 -18.71 10.16
N GLU A 3 -5.77 -18.35 8.94
CA GLU A 3 -6.01 -19.33 7.87
C GLU A 3 -4.77 -20.23 7.68
N PRO A 4 -4.96 -21.51 7.37
CA PRO A 4 -3.86 -22.42 7.09
C PRO A 4 -3.04 -21.90 5.89
N ILE A 5 -1.73 -22.11 5.92
CA ILE A 5 -0.84 -21.71 4.83
C ILE A 5 -1.19 -22.48 3.54
N ASP A 6 -1.51 -21.75 2.46
CA ASP A 6 -1.72 -22.33 1.14
C ASP A 6 -0.38 -22.55 0.43
N LEU A 7 -0.09 -23.81 0.09
CA LEU A 7 1.15 -24.19 -0.59
C LEU A 7 1.05 -24.14 -2.11
N VAL A 8 -0.17 -24.12 -2.66
CA VAL A 8 -0.48 -24.12 -4.08
C VAL A 8 -0.70 -22.70 -4.57
N GLN A 9 -1.60 -21.94 -3.94
CA GLN A 9 -1.87 -20.54 -4.28
C GLN A 9 -1.16 -19.61 -3.29
N ARG A 10 0.13 -19.35 -3.53
CA ARG A 10 0.97 -18.50 -2.67
C ARG A 10 0.76 -16.98 -2.85
N ASP A 11 0.02 -16.58 -3.87
CA ASP A 11 -0.36 -15.17 -4.13
C ASP A 11 -1.89 -15.02 -4.26
N PRO A 12 -2.64 -15.20 -3.16
CA PRO A 12 -4.10 -15.15 -3.20
C PRO A 12 -4.66 -13.75 -3.52
N ASN A 13 -3.90 -12.70 -3.21
CA ASN A 13 -4.29 -11.31 -3.42
C ASN A 13 -3.71 -10.71 -4.72
N ALA A 14 -3.09 -11.54 -5.56
CA ALA A 14 -2.53 -11.13 -6.86
C ALA A 14 -1.52 -9.95 -6.75
N ILE A 15 -0.79 -9.85 -5.64
CA ILE A 15 0.17 -8.76 -5.35
C ILE A 15 1.27 -8.76 -6.41
N ASN A 16 1.68 -9.95 -6.87
CA ASN A 16 2.74 -10.16 -7.83
C ASN A 16 2.23 -10.70 -9.17
N ALA A 17 0.96 -10.48 -9.51
CA ALA A 17 0.36 -10.99 -10.74
C ALA A 17 1.11 -10.59 -12.02
N HIS A 18 1.71 -9.38 -12.03
CA HIS A 18 2.52 -8.87 -13.13
C HIS A 18 3.79 -9.71 -13.41
N LEU A 19 4.28 -10.48 -12.44
CA LEU A 19 5.41 -11.41 -12.64
C LEU A 19 4.95 -12.76 -13.20
N GLY A 20 3.69 -13.14 -12.98
CA GLY A 20 3.08 -14.34 -13.54
C GLY A 20 2.87 -14.26 -15.06
N SER A 21 2.75 -13.04 -15.60
CA SER A 21 2.59 -12.79 -17.03
C SER A 21 3.90 -12.57 -17.79
N LEU A 22 5.07 -12.79 -17.18
CA LEU A 22 6.37 -12.65 -17.86
C LEU A 22 6.73 -13.94 -18.62
N PHE A 23 6.23 -14.04 -19.86
CA PHE A 23 6.57 -15.13 -20.77
C PHE A 23 7.82 -14.79 -21.58
N PHE A 24 8.47 -15.81 -22.10
CA PHE A 24 9.62 -15.66 -23.01
C PHE A 24 9.33 -14.68 -24.16
N ASN A 25 8.14 -14.79 -24.77
CA ASN A 25 7.73 -13.93 -25.89
C ASN A 25 7.50 -12.46 -25.48
N ASP A 26 7.31 -12.16 -24.19
CA ASP A 26 7.18 -10.78 -23.71
C ASP A 26 8.56 -10.10 -23.53
N VAL A 27 9.63 -10.91 -23.48
CA VAL A 27 11.01 -10.43 -23.29
C VAL A 27 11.81 -10.51 -24.59
N ILE A 28 11.68 -11.63 -25.30
CA ILE A 28 12.37 -11.93 -26.55
C ILE A 28 11.27 -12.34 -27.53
N ALA A 29 10.99 -11.47 -28.51
CA ALA A 29 10.01 -11.71 -29.56
C ALA A 29 10.69 -11.58 -30.92
N GLU A 30 10.47 -12.56 -31.80
CA GLU A 30 10.88 -12.50 -33.20
C GLU A 30 9.66 -12.22 -34.08
N PRO A 31 9.72 -11.23 -35.01
CA PRO A 31 8.63 -10.94 -35.94
C PRO A 31 8.58 -11.94 -37.10
N ASP A 32 7.40 -12.14 -37.71
CA ASP A 32 7.16 -13.13 -38.77
C ASP A 32 8.10 -13.02 -40.00
N GLY A 33 8.61 -11.81 -40.28
CA GLY A 33 9.49 -11.57 -41.43
C GLY A 33 10.97 -11.92 -41.20
N ILE A 34 11.41 -11.99 -39.94
CA ILE A 34 12.81 -12.22 -39.57
C ILE A 34 12.82 -12.99 -38.24
N HIS A 35 12.93 -14.31 -38.31
CA HIS A 35 13.01 -15.17 -37.15
C HIS A 35 14.16 -16.18 -37.28
N SER A 36 14.65 -16.62 -36.13
CA SER A 36 15.64 -17.68 -36.00
C SER A 36 15.06 -19.03 -36.43
N ILE A 37 15.93 -19.99 -36.70
CA ILE A 37 15.52 -21.36 -37.04
C ILE A 37 14.77 -21.97 -35.85
N ASP A 38 13.66 -22.68 -36.09
CA ASP A 38 12.76 -23.26 -35.07
C ASP A 38 13.47 -23.98 -33.91
N CYS A 39 14.56 -24.70 -34.20
CA CYS A 39 15.33 -25.40 -33.18
C CYS A 39 15.97 -24.44 -32.18
N VAL A 40 16.57 -23.35 -32.68
CA VAL A 40 17.18 -22.30 -31.86
C VAL A 40 16.11 -21.63 -31.02
N TRP A 41 14.98 -21.26 -31.64
CA TRP A 41 13.86 -20.62 -30.93
C TRP A 41 13.35 -21.48 -29.77
N LYS A 42 13.10 -22.77 -30.01
CA LYS A 42 12.65 -23.73 -28.98
C LYS A 42 13.67 -23.92 -27.86
N LEU A 43 14.96 -24.01 -28.20
CA LEU A 43 16.02 -24.19 -27.21
C LEU A 43 16.19 -22.93 -26.35
N SER A 44 16.12 -21.74 -26.96
CA SER A 44 16.14 -20.45 -26.27
C SER A 44 14.98 -20.34 -25.27
N TRP A 45 13.76 -20.69 -25.68
CA TRP A 45 12.59 -20.74 -24.80
C TRP A 45 12.81 -21.66 -23.59
N LYS A 46 13.28 -22.90 -23.84
CA LYS A 46 13.55 -23.87 -22.76
C LYS A 46 14.64 -23.39 -21.81
N CYS A 47 15.73 -22.83 -22.36
CA CYS A 47 16.85 -22.32 -21.59
C CYS A 47 16.39 -21.16 -20.69
N PHE A 48 15.62 -20.22 -21.23
CA PHE A 48 15.08 -19.08 -20.50
C PHE A 48 14.20 -19.51 -19.31
N GLU A 49 13.20 -20.36 -19.55
CA GLU A 49 12.30 -20.82 -18.48
C GLU A 49 13.03 -21.63 -17.40
N LEU A 50 14.01 -22.45 -17.81
CA LEU A 50 14.85 -23.20 -16.87
C LEU A 50 15.65 -22.28 -15.96
N TRP A 51 16.41 -21.35 -16.53
CA TRP A 51 17.26 -20.44 -15.75
C TRP A 51 16.44 -19.49 -14.88
N LYS A 52 15.31 -18.97 -15.39
CA LYS A 52 14.37 -18.16 -14.60
C LYS A 52 13.93 -18.90 -13.34
N LYS A 53 13.48 -20.16 -13.49
CA LYS A 53 13.05 -20.98 -12.35
C LYS A 53 14.20 -21.34 -11.42
N LEU A 54 15.33 -21.77 -11.96
CA LEU A 54 16.48 -22.21 -11.15
C LEU A 54 17.06 -21.07 -10.32
N CYS A 55 17.32 -19.92 -10.93
CA CYS A 55 17.85 -18.76 -10.20
C CYS A 55 16.89 -18.33 -9.09
N TYR A 56 15.57 -18.28 -9.37
CA TYR A 56 14.58 -17.95 -8.34
C TYR A 56 14.60 -18.95 -7.17
N VAL A 57 14.64 -20.25 -7.45
CA VAL A 57 14.69 -21.29 -6.40
C VAL A 57 15.98 -21.19 -5.59
N ILE A 58 17.13 -20.94 -6.22
CA ILE A 58 18.41 -20.78 -5.52
C ILE A 58 18.38 -19.55 -4.61
N MET A 59 17.95 -18.40 -5.13
CA MET A 59 17.85 -17.16 -4.34
C MET A 59 16.91 -17.32 -3.15
N THR A 60 15.75 -17.94 -3.36
CA THR A 60 14.77 -18.18 -2.28
C THR A 60 15.24 -19.23 -1.28
N ALA A 61 15.98 -20.25 -1.71
CA ALA A 61 16.57 -21.23 -0.81
C ALA A 61 17.68 -20.62 0.07
N CYS A 62 18.51 -19.73 -0.49
CA CYS A 62 19.58 -19.08 0.24
C CYS A 62 19.09 -17.98 1.19
N CYS A 63 18.15 -17.14 0.75
CA CYS A 63 17.80 -15.91 1.46
C CYS A 63 16.35 -15.84 1.97
N GLY A 64 15.46 -16.73 1.49
CA GLY A 64 14.02 -16.60 1.72
C GLY A 64 13.62 -16.65 3.19
N LEU A 65 14.23 -17.53 3.98
CA LEU A 65 13.94 -17.63 5.42
C LEU A 65 14.41 -16.39 6.19
N CYS A 66 15.60 -15.88 5.87
CA CYS A 66 16.14 -14.69 6.53
C CYS A 66 15.28 -13.45 6.24
N ILE A 67 14.89 -13.25 4.98
CA ILE A 67 14.02 -12.15 4.57
C ILE A 67 12.63 -12.29 5.21
N ALA A 68 12.07 -13.50 5.27
CA ALA A 68 10.79 -13.74 5.93
C ALA A 68 10.84 -13.40 7.43
N ALA A 69 11.94 -13.74 8.12
CA ALA A 69 12.15 -13.40 9.51
C ALA A 69 12.28 -11.88 9.72
N GLU A 70 13.03 -11.19 8.86
CA GLU A 70 13.19 -9.73 8.88
C GLU A 70 11.83 -9.02 8.82
N TRP A 71 10.99 -9.34 7.83
CA TRP A 71 9.66 -8.74 7.69
C TRP A 71 8.75 -9.08 8.87
N GLY A 72 8.83 -10.30 9.41
CA GLY A 72 8.10 -10.68 10.61
C GLY A 72 8.45 -9.81 11.82
N CYS A 73 9.74 -9.56 12.03
CA CYS A 73 10.23 -8.66 13.08
C CYS A 73 9.79 -7.21 12.86
N GLU A 74 9.90 -6.71 11.63
CA GLU A 74 9.52 -5.34 11.28
C GLU A 74 8.03 -5.08 11.57
N PHE A 75 7.14 -5.96 11.12
CA PHE A 75 5.71 -5.81 11.38
C PHE A 75 5.35 -5.98 12.85
N ALA A 76 6.06 -6.84 13.60
CA ALA A 76 5.88 -6.95 15.05
C ALA A 76 6.28 -5.65 15.77
N TYR A 77 7.38 -5.03 15.36
CA TYR A 77 7.83 -3.75 15.90
C TYR A 77 6.85 -2.62 15.58
N ILE A 78 6.41 -2.49 14.33
CA ILE A 78 5.40 -1.52 13.91
C ILE A 78 4.12 -1.67 14.73
N ALA A 79 3.63 -2.90 14.91
CA ALA A 79 2.46 -3.18 15.73
C ALA A 79 2.66 -2.76 17.20
N PHE A 80 3.83 -3.06 17.77
CA PHE A 80 4.19 -2.62 19.12
C PHE A 80 4.14 -1.08 19.23
N CYS A 81 4.79 -0.36 18.33
CA CYS A 81 4.78 1.10 18.33
C CYS A 81 3.36 1.68 18.20
N HIS A 82 2.52 1.09 17.35
CA HIS A 82 1.14 1.53 17.21
C HIS A 82 0.32 1.33 18.48
N ILE A 83 0.44 0.18 19.12
CA ILE A 83 -0.33 -0.16 20.33
C ILE A 83 0.15 0.66 21.53
N TRP A 84 1.46 0.74 21.75
CA TRP A 84 2.02 1.24 23.00
C TRP A 84 2.43 2.71 22.96
N CYS A 85 2.67 3.28 21.78
CA CYS A 85 3.11 4.67 21.65
C CYS A 85 2.09 5.51 20.90
N ILE A 86 1.79 5.17 19.64
CA ILE A 86 1.02 6.04 18.75
C ILE A 86 -0.43 6.16 19.20
N THR A 87 -1.11 5.06 19.49
CA THR A 87 -2.53 5.09 19.89
C THR A 87 -2.76 5.90 21.17
N PRO A 88 -1.97 5.72 22.24
CA PRO A 88 -2.05 6.60 23.42
C PRO A 88 -1.74 8.07 23.11
N SER A 89 -0.71 8.36 22.32
CA SER A 89 -0.38 9.73 21.93
C SER A 89 -1.50 10.41 21.14
N LEU A 90 -2.15 9.68 20.22
CA LEU A 90 -3.32 10.18 19.51
C LEU A 90 -4.49 10.45 20.46
N LYS A 91 -4.68 9.64 21.51
CA LYS A 91 -5.69 9.91 22.53
C LYS A 91 -5.38 11.16 23.36
N VAL A 92 -4.11 11.39 23.71
CA VAL A 92 -3.69 12.63 24.36
C VAL A 92 -3.93 13.84 23.45
N LEU A 93 -3.59 13.72 22.16
CA LEU A 93 -3.85 14.76 21.17
C LEU A 93 -5.35 15.06 21.04
N GLU A 94 -6.18 14.02 20.96
CA GLU A 94 -7.64 14.14 20.87
C GLU A 94 -8.21 14.91 22.06
N ILE A 95 -7.78 14.60 23.29
CA ILE A 95 -8.21 15.31 24.51
C ILE A 95 -7.83 16.80 24.44
N ASN A 96 -6.58 17.11 24.07
CA ASN A 96 -6.12 18.49 23.98
C ASN A 96 -6.83 19.27 22.86
N CYS A 97 -7.01 18.66 21.69
CA CYS A 97 -7.78 19.24 20.60
C CYS A 97 -9.24 19.50 21.00
N GLY A 98 -9.85 18.63 21.81
CA GLY A 98 -11.19 18.84 22.34
C GLY A 98 -11.31 20.09 23.22
N VAL A 99 -10.26 20.43 23.98
CA VAL A 99 -10.21 21.70 24.73
C VAL A 99 -10.06 22.88 23.77
N CYS A 100 -9.13 22.80 22.80
CA CYS A 100 -8.95 23.83 21.79
C CYS A 100 -10.23 24.11 20.99
N GLN A 101 -11.00 23.07 20.65
CA GLN A 101 -12.29 23.20 19.97
C GLN A 101 -13.29 24.01 20.80
N LYS A 102 -13.37 23.77 22.11
CA LYS A 102 -14.25 24.56 23.00
C LYS A 102 -13.83 26.02 23.05
N ILE A 103 -12.53 26.29 23.17
CA ILE A 103 -12.00 27.67 23.16
C ILE A 103 -12.34 28.35 21.82
N TYR A 104 -12.08 27.68 20.72
CA TYR A 104 -12.38 28.18 19.38
C TYR A 104 -13.88 28.46 19.19
N ALA A 105 -14.75 27.54 19.61
CA ALA A 105 -16.20 27.73 19.55
C ALA A 105 -16.64 28.96 20.35
N THR A 106 -16.10 29.19 21.55
CA THR A 106 -16.37 30.40 22.33
C THR A 106 -15.94 31.65 21.59
N LEU A 107 -14.74 31.67 20.99
CA LEU A 107 -14.25 32.82 20.21
C LEU A 107 -15.15 33.14 19.01
N VAL A 108 -15.59 32.12 18.28
CA VAL A 108 -16.52 32.29 17.15
C VAL A 108 -17.86 32.85 17.63
N ASN A 109 -18.42 32.33 18.72
CA ASN A 109 -19.69 32.82 19.26
C ASN A 109 -19.60 34.25 19.81
N CYS A 110 -18.48 34.64 20.45
CA CYS A 110 -18.34 35.98 21.00
C CYS A 110 -18.02 37.04 19.94
N CYS A 111 -17.29 36.69 18.88
CA CYS A 111 -16.79 37.67 17.92
C CYS A 111 -17.48 37.58 16.57
N MET A 112 -17.55 36.38 15.99
CA MET A 112 -18.03 36.20 14.62
C MET A 112 -19.54 36.20 14.51
N VAL A 113 -20.25 35.57 15.45
CA VAL A 113 -21.72 35.54 15.43
C VAL A 113 -22.31 36.95 15.47
N PRO A 114 -21.93 37.86 16.39
CA PRO A 114 -22.45 39.23 16.41
C PRO A 114 -22.14 40.01 15.13
N CYS A 115 -20.94 39.86 14.56
CA CYS A 115 -20.57 40.50 13.30
C CYS A 115 -21.44 40.01 12.13
N CYS A 116 -21.66 38.70 12.04
CA CYS A 116 -22.52 38.10 11.03
C CYS A 116 -23.98 38.52 11.19
N GLU A 117 -24.49 38.58 12.42
CA GLU A 117 -25.84 39.08 12.72
C GLU A 117 -26.00 40.55 12.34
N ALA A 118 -25.02 41.40 12.65
CA ALA A 118 -25.02 42.81 12.27
C ALA A 118 -25.03 42.98 10.74
N CYS A 119 -24.18 42.23 10.02
CA CYS A 119 -24.17 42.24 8.55
C CYS A 119 -25.49 41.72 7.96
N GLY A 120 -26.05 40.64 8.52
CA GLY A 120 -27.33 40.07 8.09
C GLY A 120 -28.50 41.03 8.30
N ALA A 121 -28.51 41.81 9.38
CA ALA A 121 -29.52 42.82 9.66
C ALA A 121 -29.59 43.91 8.58
N ILE A 122 -28.45 44.29 7.98
CA ILE A 122 -28.40 45.25 6.87
C ILE A 122 -29.20 44.72 5.68
N PHE A 123 -29.01 43.46 5.29
CA PHE A 123 -29.75 42.86 4.17
C PHE A 123 -31.23 42.66 4.48
N ASN A 124 -31.57 42.37 5.74
CA ASN A 124 -32.95 42.23 6.16
C ASN A 124 -33.73 43.55 6.09
N ALA A 125 -33.07 44.70 6.27
CA ALA A 125 -33.68 46.02 6.09
C ALA A 125 -34.12 46.32 4.64
N PHE A 126 -33.59 45.60 3.65
CA PHE A 126 -33.96 45.75 2.23
C PHE A 126 -34.99 44.70 1.75
N ARG A 127 -35.40 43.77 2.62
CA ARG A 127 -36.39 42.75 2.30
C ARG A 127 -37.80 43.35 2.42
N LYS A 128 -38.40 43.69 1.28
CA LYS A 128 -39.82 44.08 1.14
C LYS A 128 -40.76 42.91 1.41
#